data_AF-A0A2K0XCW3-F1
#
_entry.id   AF-A0A2K0XCW3-F1
#
_cell.length_a   1.000
_cell.length_b   1.000
_cell.length_c   1.000
_cell.angle_alpha   90.00
_cell.angle_beta   90.00
_cell.angle_gamma   90.00
#
_symmetry.space_group_name_H-M   'P 1'
#
loop_
_entity.id
_entity.type
_entity.pdbx_description
1 polymer ?
#
loop_
_entity_poly.entity_id
_entity_poly.type
_entity_poly.pdbx_seq_one_letter_code
_entity_poly.pdbx_strand_id
1 'polypeptide(L)'
;MVYQLNHLDNFNTQKRNLDISVKDAVFRMKLNPNHYYWLSRHKEQEVAPGAYLSPYVKNEEYYDAGGDPDYDFVFKRLWTEGHFTFHITVITGTSKNVIALSISPKDLFTATIHVRRKHKTAFRRLHSWYSIDVKQLRSKWVYPQDIGTDLRFESWNPFDQTLQRSIYVSVLGTNAKNVNEKRKDESYMTRLKAGVEGSVTIPISKDGKGNPSINLSSDWEKQNTVQLTERVQIDVADNEILTGNRSYHFFSPSPIERIEGNKAYLTTELFGCFDMCIIPVKRSLTNR
;
A
#
# COMPACT_ATOMS: atom_id res chain seq x y z
N MET A 1 20.26 -8.66 -2.78
CA MET A 1 20.70 -7.66 -1.79
C MET A 1 19.85 -7.90 -0.55
N VAL A 2 20.44 -8.48 0.50
CA VAL A 2 19.72 -8.85 1.73
C VAL A 2 19.56 -7.57 2.54
N TYR A 3 18.33 -7.16 2.80
CA TYR A 3 18.04 -6.08 3.75
C TYR A 3 18.54 -6.54 5.12
N GLN A 4 19.74 -6.11 5.51
CA GLN A 4 20.30 -6.38 6.83
C GLN A 4 19.51 -5.56 7.85
N LEU A 5 18.42 -6.16 8.32
CA LEU A 5 17.74 -5.73 9.53
C LEU A 5 18.66 -6.06 10.70
N ASN A 6 19.15 -5.01 11.36
CA ASN A 6 19.84 -4.98 12.66
C ASN A 6 20.59 -6.26 13.08
N HIS A 7 21.93 -6.20 13.09
CA HIS A 7 22.76 -7.29 13.61
C HIS A 7 22.29 -7.75 15.00
N LEU A 8 22.11 -9.07 15.10
CA LEU A 8 21.66 -9.81 16.27
C LEU A 8 22.51 -9.55 17.53
N ASP A 9 23.79 -9.25 17.33
CA ASP A 9 24.75 -9.02 18.42
C ASP A 9 24.53 -7.66 19.13
N ASN A 10 23.80 -6.73 18.50
CA ASN A 10 23.42 -5.45 19.11
C ASN A 10 22.24 -5.57 20.07
N PHE A 11 21.56 -6.73 20.08
CA PHE A 11 20.47 -7.04 21.00
C PHE A 11 20.96 -7.78 22.23
N ASN A 12 22.15 -7.48 22.78
CA ASN A 12 22.60 -8.07 24.03
C ASN A 12 23.24 -7.12 25.05
N THR A 13 23.23 -5.82 24.79
CA THR A 13 23.68 -4.82 25.77
C THR A 13 22.49 -4.35 26.61
N GLN A 14 22.72 -4.11 27.91
CA GLN A 14 21.73 -3.64 28.89
C GLN A 14 21.25 -2.18 28.66
N LYS A 15 21.55 -1.60 27.49
CA LYS A 15 21.07 -0.29 27.03
C LYS A 15 20.75 -0.42 25.54
N ARG A 16 19.51 -0.79 25.22
CA ARG A 16 19.04 -0.93 23.84
C ARG A 16 18.14 0.24 23.49
N ASN A 17 18.73 1.24 22.86
CA ASN A 17 17.95 2.29 22.24
C ASN A 17 17.35 1.74 20.94
N LEU A 18 16.06 1.97 20.74
CA LEU A 18 15.41 1.70 19.46
C LEU A 18 16.13 2.52 18.38
N ASP A 19 16.55 1.88 17.28
CA ASP A 19 17.15 2.61 16.15
C ASP A 19 16.05 3.37 15.41
N ILE A 20 15.83 4.62 15.81
CA ILE A 20 14.87 5.54 15.20
C ILE A 20 15.21 5.89 13.73
N SER A 21 16.38 5.48 13.22
CA SER A 21 16.72 5.64 11.80
C SER A 21 16.04 4.62 10.89
N VAL A 22 15.49 3.54 11.47
CA VAL A 22 14.70 2.54 10.74
C VAL A 22 13.29 3.10 10.50
N LYS A 23 12.87 3.06 9.24
CA LYS A 23 11.54 3.49 8.82
C LYS A 23 10.85 2.36 8.09
N ASP A 24 9.55 2.22 8.32
CA ASP A 24 8.72 1.31 7.55
C ASP A 24 8.52 1.87 6.15
N ALA A 25 8.67 1.03 5.13
CA ALA A 25 8.51 1.40 3.74
C ALA A 25 7.60 0.41 3.03
N VAL A 26 6.69 0.91 2.19
CA VAL A 26 5.96 0.05 1.24
C VAL A 26 6.96 -0.41 0.18
N PHE A 27 7.40 -1.66 0.27
CA PHE A 27 8.34 -2.25 -0.68
C PHE A 27 7.67 -2.53 -2.03
N ARG A 28 6.49 -3.15 -1.98
CA ARG A 28 5.68 -3.46 -3.15
C ARG A 28 4.21 -3.51 -2.76
N MET A 29 3.35 -3.25 -3.72
CA MET A 29 1.90 -3.34 -3.56
C MET A 29 1.24 -3.84 -4.84
N LYS A 30 0.08 -4.46 -4.73
CA LYS A 30 -0.75 -4.84 -5.89
C LYS A 30 -2.20 -4.49 -5.63
N LEU A 31 -2.86 -3.95 -6.63
CA LEU A 31 -4.27 -3.59 -6.56
C LEU A 31 -5.14 -4.82 -6.87
N ASN A 32 -6.15 -5.12 -6.07
CA ASN A 32 -7.11 -6.16 -6.44
C ASN A 32 -7.97 -5.70 -7.64
N PRO A 33 -7.94 -6.39 -8.81
CA PRO A 33 -8.68 -5.96 -10.00
C PRO A 33 -10.19 -5.90 -9.80
N ASN A 34 -10.75 -6.63 -8.83
CA ASN A 34 -12.17 -6.56 -8.51
C ASN A 34 -12.61 -5.16 -8.05
N HIS A 35 -11.69 -4.36 -7.53
CA HIS A 35 -11.97 -2.97 -7.16
C HIS A 35 -12.00 -2.02 -8.36
N TYR A 36 -11.63 -2.45 -9.57
CA TYR A 36 -11.56 -1.58 -10.74
C TYR A 36 -12.84 -0.76 -10.95
N TYR A 37 -14.01 -1.40 -11.02
CA TYR A 37 -15.27 -0.69 -11.28
C TYR A 37 -15.61 0.33 -10.19
N TRP A 38 -15.19 0.06 -8.96
CA TRP A 38 -15.40 0.95 -7.84
C TRP A 38 -14.49 2.18 -7.92
N LEU A 39 -13.23 1.98 -8.34
CA LEU A 39 -12.23 3.03 -8.54
C LEU A 39 -12.53 3.86 -9.79
N SER A 40 -13.08 3.23 -10.82
CA SER A 40 -13.40 3.80 -12.12
C SER A 40 -14.90 4.12 -12.24
N ARG A 41 -15.55 4.59 -11.16
CA ARG A 41 -17.01 4.79 -11.02
C ARG A 41 -17.71 5.74 -12.04
N HIS A 42 -17.05 6.07 -13.14
CA HIS A 42 -17.47 6.99 -14.19
C HIS A 42 -18.42 6.43 -15.26
N LYS A 43 -19.00 5.22 -15.12
CA LYS A 43 -20.18 4.90 -15.94
C LYS A 43 -21.43 5.68 -15.52
N GLU A 44 -21.41 6.38 -14.37
CA GLU A 44 -22.61 6.89 -13.71
C GLU A 44 -22.67 8.43 -13.53
N GLN A 45 -21.72 9.23 -14.03
CA GLN A 45 -21.70 10.67 -13.72
C GLN A 45 -21.47 11.54 -14.97
N GLU A 46 -22.46 12.39 -15.30
CA GLU A 46 -22.29 13.56 -16.15
C GLU A 46 -21.26 14.50 -15.49
N VAL A 47 -20.12 14.69 -16.14
CA VAL A 47 -18.96 15.37 -15.56
C VAL A 47 -19.26 16.86 -15.44
N ALA A 48 -19.36 17.38 -14.21
CA ALA A 48 -19.28 18.82 -13.98
C ALA A 48 -17.89 19.33 -14.42
N PRO A 49 -17.79 20.51 -15.08
CA PRO A 49 -16.50 21.06 -15.52
C PRO A 49 -15.51 21.18 -14.36
N GLY A 50 -14.31 20.60 -14.50
CA GLY A 50 -13.24 20.68 -13.49
C GLY A 50 -13.12 19.49 -12.53
N ALA A 51 -13.94 18.46 -12.68
CA ALA A 51 -13.88 17.27 -11.82
C ALA A 51 -12.77 16.29 -12.28
N TYR A 52 -12.00 15.74 -11.33
CA TYR A 52 -10.93 14.77 -11.63
C TYR A 52 -11.50 13.42 -12.04
N LEU A 53 -11.11 12.91 -13.21
CA LEU A 53 -11.63 11.67 -13.75
C LEU A 53 -10.62 10.52 -13.63
N SER A 54 -10.98 9.46 -12.92
CA SER A 54 -10.16 8.23 -12.91
C SER A 54 -10.14 7.60 -14.30
N PRO A 55 -8.99 7.06 -14.76
CA PRO A 55 -8.92 6.37 -16.03
C PRO A 55 -9.87 5.17 -16.10
N TYR A 56 -10.39 4.89 -17.30
CA TYR A 56 -11.28 3.75 -17.54
C TYR A 56 -11.09 3.18 -18.94
N VAL A 57 -11.49 1.91 -19.09
CA VAL A 57 -11.61 1.20 -20.36
C VAL A 57 -12.82 1.72 -21.13
N LYS A 58 -12.59 2.22 -22.34
CA LYS A 58 -13.63 2.69 -23.26
C LYS A 58 -14.52 1.52 -23.66
N ASN A 59 -15.84 1.76 -23.80
CA ASN A 59 -16.78 0.75 -24.26
C ASN A 59 -16.62 0.43 -25.77
N GLU A 60 -15.83 1.21 -26.50
CA GLU A 60 -15.66 1.08 -27.94
C GLU A 60 -14.53 0.11 -28.28
N GLU A 61 -14.72 -0.66 -29.36
CA GLU A 61 -13.64 -1.45 -29.95
C GLU A 61 -12.73 -0.55 -30.78
N TYR A 62 -11.42 -0.76 -30.68
CA TYR A 62 -10.46 -0.11 -31.57
C TYR A 62 -10.38 -0.90 -32.88
N TYR A 63 -10.60 -0.22 -34.01
CA TYR A 63 -10.54 -0.83 -35.35
C TYR A 63 -9.26 -0.44 -36.08
N ASP A 64 -8.63 -1.43 -36.71
CA ASP A 64 -7.49 -1.22 -37.59
C ASP A 64 -7.61 -2.00 -38.91
N ALA A 65 -7.18 -1.36 -40.00
CA ALA A 65 -7.32 -1.86 -41.37
C ALA A 65 -5.96 -2.30 -41.94
N GLY A 66 -5.46 -3.43 -41.47
CA GLY A 66 -4.31 -4.12 -42.07
C GLY A 66 -3.00 -4.01 -41.31
N GLY A 67 -2.99 -3.48 -40.08
CA GLY A 67 -1.86 -3.56 -39.18
C GLY A 67 -2.05 -4.59 -38.07
N ASP A 68 -0.91 -4.97 -37.48
CA ASP A 68 -0.82 -5.59 -36.16
C ASP A 68 -0.13 -4.56 -35.23
N PRO A 69 -0.86 -3.51 -34.79
CA PRO A 69 -0.33 -2.49 -33.89
C PRO A 69 0.18 -3.11 -32.60
N ASP A 70 1.21 -2.47 -32.04
CA ASP A 70 1.81 -2.91 -30.78
C ASP A 70 0.80 -2.84 -29.62
N TYR A 71 1.02 -3.70 -28.61
CA TYR A 71 0.19 -3.78 -27.42
C TYR A 71 0.00 -2.40 -26.77
N ASP A 72 1.06 -1.63 -26.63
CA ASP A 72 1.02 -0.32 -25.97
C ASP A 72 0.16 0.68 -26.73
N PHE A 73 0.20 0.62 -28.05
CA PHE A 73 -0.62 1.46 -28.91
C PHE A 73 -2.10 1.13 -28.75
N VAL A 74 -2.45 -0.17 -28.79
CA VAL A 74 -3.83 -0.63 -28.61
C VAL A 74 -4.33 -0.33 -27.19
N PHE A 75 -3.50 -0.54 -26.17
CA PHE A 75 -3.83 -0.24 -24.77
C PHE A 75 -4.18 1.24 -24.59
N LYS A 76 -3.34 2.15 -25.11
CA LYS A 76 -3.59 3.60 -25.04
C LYS A 76 -4.88 4.01 -25.76
N ARG A 77 -5.25 3.31 -26.84
CA ARG A 77 -6.49 3.59 -27.57
C ARG A 77 -7.73 3.14 -26.79
N LEU A 78 -7.66 1.99 -26.12
CA LEU A 78 -8.77 1.39 -25.39
C LEU A 78 -8.97 1.94 -23.97
N TRP A 79 -7.98 2.66 -23.42
CA TRP A 79 -8.10 3.39 -22.16
C TRP A 79 -8.27 4.90 -22.36
N THR A 80 -8.87 5.58 -21.39
CA THR A 80 -8.77 7.04 -21.28
C THR A 80 -7.40 7.47 -20.76
N GLU A 81 -7.01 8.68 -21.12
CA GLU A 81 -5.76 9.27 -20.62
C GLU A 81 -5.91 9.64 -19.13
N GLY A 82 -4.83 9.48 -18.36
CA GLY A 82 -4.79 9.85 -16.95
C GLY A 82 -4.11 8.80 -16.08
N HIS A 83 -4.10 9.08 -14.78
CA HIS A 83 -3.52 8.22 -13.74
C HIS A 83 -4.55 8.01 -12.62
N PHE A 84 -4.45 6.89 -11.93
CA PHE A 84 -5.15 6.73 -10.65
C PHE A 84 -4.31 7.39 -9.56
N THR A 85 -4.91 8.31 -8.80
CA THR A 85 -4.23 8.99 -7.70
C THR A 85 -4.75 8.43 -6.38
N PHE A 86 -3.85 7.86 -5.59
CA PHE A 86 -4.11 7.27 -4.29
C PHE A 86 -3.50 8.14 -3.20
N HIS A 87 -4.20 8.31 -2.09
CA HIS A 87 -3.67 8.89 -0.87
C HIS A 87 -3.55 7.79 0.19
N ILE A 88 -2.32 7.58 0.66
CA ILE A 88 -2.01 6.66 1.74
C ILE A 88 -1.85 7.50 3.00
N THR A 89 -2.86 7.50 3.85
CA THR A 89 -2.85 8.20 5.13
C THR A 89 -2.40 7.26 6.23
N VAL A 90 -1.27 7.57 6.84
CA VAL A 90 -0.69 6.82 7.96
C VAL A 90 -0.94 7.60 9.25
N ILE A 91 -1.53 6.92 10.22
CA ILE A 91 -1.90 7.48 11.52
C ILE A 91 -1.17 6.70 12.61
N THR A 92 -0.44 7.43 13.44
CA THR A 92 0.28 6.89 14.60
C THR A 92 0.01 7.80 15.79
N GLY A 93 -0.94 7.45 16.66
CA GLY A 93 -1.41 8.38 17.69
C GLY A 93 -2.08 9.60 17.06
N THR A 94 -1.71 10.76 17.56
CA THR A 94 -2.13 12.07 17.03
C THR A 94 -1.43 12.47 15.73
N SER A 95 -0.36 11.77 15.32
CA SER A 95 0.36 12.11 14.10
C SER A 95 -0.35 11.56 12.85
N LYS A 96 -0.52 12.41 11.84
CA LYS A 96 -1.11 12.09 10.53
C LYS A 96 -0.13 12.46 9.43
N ASN A 97 0.24 11.48 8.60
CA ASN A 97 1.04 11.70 7.40
C ASN A 97 0.26 11.20 6.18
N VAL A 98 0.18 12.01 5.13
CA VAL A 98 -0.53 11.67 3.88
C VAL A 98 0.48 11.65 2.75
N ILE A 99 0.60 10.50 2.09
CA ILE A 99 1.48 10.30 0.94
C ILE A 99 0.61 10.10 -0.30
N ALA A 100 0.78 10.96 -1.30
CA ALA A 100 0.08 10.86 -2.57
C ALA A 100 0.89 10.06 -3.59
N LEU A 101 0.19 9.28 -4.41
CA LEU A 101 0.77 8.33 -5.33
C LEU A 101 -0.06 8.30 -6.61
N SER A 102 0.55 8.59 -7.75
CA SER A 102 -0.13 8.57 -9.05
C SER A 102 0.41 7.43 -9.90
N ILE A 103 -0.46 6.52 -10.35
CA ILE A 103 -0.07 5.32 -11.09
C ILE A 103 -0.88 5.18 -12.37
N SER A 104 -0.20 4.84 -13.47
CA SER A 104 -0.86 4.62 -14.75
C SER A 104 -1.67 3.31 -14.73
N PRO A 105 -2.78 3.22 -15.48
CA PRO A 105 -3.52 1.97 -15.60
C PRO A 105 -2.66 0.80 -16.10
N LYS A 106 -1.68 1.09 -16.96
CA LYS A 106 -0.75 0.11 -17.52
C LYS A 106 0.16 -0.49 -16.45
N ASP A 107 0.52 0.30 -15.43
CA ASP A 107 1.39 -0.17 -14.34
C ASP A 107 0.59 -0.88 -13.24
N LEU A 108 -0.69 -0.56 -13.06
CA LEU A 108 -1.58 -1.24 -12.11
C LEU A 108 -2.09 -2.59 -12.62
N PHE A 109 -2.40 -2.67 -13.91
CA PHE A 109 -3.11 -3.80 -14.49
C PHE A 109 -2.38 -4.43 -15.68
N THR A 110 -2.51 -5.74 -15.80
CA THR A 110 -2.29 -6.46 -17.05
C THR A 110 -3.64 -6.67 -17.71
N ALA A 111 -3.85 -6.07 -18.87
CA ALA A 111 -5.07 -6.25 -19.66
C ALA A 111 -4.84 -7.27 -20.77
N THR A 112 -5.72 -8.27 -20.86
CA THR A 112 -5.79 -9.16 -22.02
C THR A 112 -6.52 -8.42 -23.15
N ILE A 113 -5.86 -8.28 -24.29
CA ILE A 113 -6.46 -7.67 -25.48
C ILE A 113 -7.07 -8.78 -26.32
N HIS A 114 -8.39 -8.73 -26.50
CA HIS A 114 -9.09 -9.62 -27.42
C HIS A 114 -9.03 -9.06 -28.83
N VAL A 115 -8.68 -9.91 -29.79
CA VAL A 115 -8.61 -9.55 -31.20
C VAL A 115 -9.61 -10.38 -31.99
N ARG A 116 -10.55 -9.70 -32.62
CA ARG A 116 -11.41 -10.30 -33.65
C ARG A 116 -10.84 -9.92 -35.01
N ARG A 117 -10.55 -10.90 -35.85
CA ARG A 117 -9.99 -10.66 -37.20
C ARG A 117 -10.96 -11.09 -38.27
N LYS A 118 -11.00 -10.30 -39.35
CA LYS A 118 -11.62 -10.69 -40.62
C LYS A 118 -10.51 -10.86 -41.63
N HIS A 119 -10.27 -12.12 -42.02
CA HIS A 119 -9.15 -12.49 -42.88
C HIS A 119 -9.14 -11.74 -44.20
N LYS A 120 -7.91 -11.45 -44.65
CA LYS A 120 -7.61 -10.91 -45.98
C LYS A 120 -8.08 -11.91 -47.05
N THR A 121 -8.66 -11.40 -48.12
CA THR A 121 -8.93 -12.16 -49.34
C THR A 121 -8.30 -11.43 -50.52
N ALA A 122 -8.33 -12.02 -51.72
CA ALA A 122 -7.77 -11.40 -52.93
C ALA A 122 -8.35 -10.00 -53.23
N PHE A 123 -9.56 -9.71 -52.76
CA PHE A 123 -10.29 -8.46 -53.03
C PHE A 123 -10.54 -7.60 -51.79
N ARG A 124 -10.07 -8.01 -50.61
CA ARG A 124 -10.37 -7.31 -49.35
C ARG A 124 -9.16 -7.28 -48.41
N ARG A 125 -8.93 -6.12 -47.79
CA ARG A 125 -7.91 -5.93 -46.74
C ARG A 125 -8.24 -6.75 -45.48
N LEU A 126 -7.20 -7.00 -44.67
CA LEU A 126 -7.38 -7.53 -43.33
C LEU A 126 -8.04 -6.45 -42.46
N HIS A 127 -8.95 -6.88 -41.59
CA HIS A 127 -9.54 -6.00 -40.59
C HIS A 127 -9.41 -6.64 -39.21
N SER A 128 -8.98 -5.84 -38.23
CA SER A 128 -8.80 -6.26 -36.84
C SER A 128 -9.59 -5.33 -35.93
N TRP A 129 -10.35 -5.92 -35.00
CA TRP A 129 -11.05 -5.21 -33.92
C TRP A 129 -10.45 -5.65 -32.60
N TYR A 130 -10.13 -4.69 -31.75
CA TYR A 130 -9.47 -4.88 -30.47
C TYR A 130 -10.39 -4.43 -29.34
N SER A 131 -10.46 -5.22 -28.28
CA SER A 131 -11.22 -4.89 -27.06
C SER A 131 -10.52 -5.38 -25.80
N ILE A 132 -10.83 -4.76 -24.66
CA ILE A 132 -10.35 -5.17 -23.34
C ILE A 132 -11.57 -5.61 -22.51
N ASP A 133 -11.52 -6.83 -22.00
CA ASP A 133 -12.47 -7.29 -20.99
C ASP A 133 -11.97 -6.94 -19.60
N VAL A 134 -12.67 -6.03 -18.92
CA VAL A 134 -12.38 -5.59 -17.56
C VAL A 134 -12.37 -6.76 -16.56
N LYS A 135 -13.21 -7.78 -16.79
CA LYS A 135 -13.28 -8.96 -15.90
C LYS A 135 -12.01 -9.82 -15.95
N GLN A 136 -11.19 -9.64 -16.99
CA GLN A 136 -9.94 -10.37 -17.17
C GLN A 136 -8.71 -9.55 -16.79
N LEU A 137 -8.89 -8.36 -16.20
CA LEU A 137 -7.78 -7.58 -15.67
C LEU A 137 -7.06 -8.38 -14.58
N ARG A 138 -5.74 -8.44 -14.68
CA ARG A 138 -4.87 -9.03 -13.66
C ARG A 138 -4.09 -7.93 -12.96
N SER A 139 -3.79 -8.13 -11.69
CA SER A 139 -2.99 -7.18 -10.92
C SER A 139 -1.52 -7.27 -11.33
N LYS A 140 -0.84 -6.12 -11.28
CA LYS A 140 0.62 -6.03 -11.35
C LYS A 140 1.18 -5.62 -9.99
N TRP A 141 2.41 -6.06 -9.73
CA TRP A 141 3.19 -5.53 -8.61
C TRP A 141 3.70 -4.15 -8.98
N VAL A 142 3.40 -3.18 -8.14
CA VAL A 142 3.94 -1.82 -8.22
C VAL A 142 4.99 -1.68 -7.12
N TYR A 143 6.15 -1.17 -7.51
CA TYR A 143 7.23 -0.80 -6.61
C TYR A 143 7.27 0.72 -6.54
N PRO A 144 6.89 1.34 -5.41
CA PRO A 144 6.91 2.80 -5.24
C PRO A 144 8.22 3.47 -5.67
N GLN A 145 9.34 2.81 -5.40
CA GLN A 145 10.66 3.32 -5.74
C GLN A 145 10.88 3.44 -7.25
N ASP A 146 10.34 2.49 -8.04
CA ASP A 146 10.50 2.47 -9.49
C ASP A 146 9.70 3.58 -10.19
N ILE A 147 8.64 4.08 -9.54
CA ILE A 147 7.82 5.22 -9.99
C ILE A 147 8.26 6.54 -9.35
N GLY A 148 9.42 6.57 -8.68
CA GLY A 148 10.01 7.77 -8.10
C GLY A 148 9.29 8.31 -6.86
N THR A 149 8.44 7.51 -6.22
CA THR A 149 7.70 7.92 -5.02
C THR A 149 8.28 7.24 -3.77
N ASP A 150 8.68 8.06 -2.80
CA ASP A 150 9.19 7.57 -1.52
C ASP A 150 8.05 7.24 -0.55
N LEU A 151 7.57 6.00 -0.57
CA LEU A 151 6.55 5.47 0.34
C LEU A 151 7.14 4.97 1.66
N ARG A 152 7.97 5.80 2.29
CA ARG A 152 8.48 5.59 3.66
C ARG A 152 7.62 6.33 4.67
N PHE A 153 7.25 5.64 5.74
CA PHE A 153 6.54 6.24 6.86
C PHE A 153 7.53 6.92 7.80
N GLU A 154 7.00 7.77 8.66
CA GLU A 154 7.80 8.37 9.72
C GLU A 154 8.30 7.32 10.70
N SER A 155 9.45 7.62 11.30
CA SER A 155 10.03 6.76 12.33
C SER A 155 9.02 6.56 13.44
N TRP A 156 8.89 5.32 13.89
CA TRP A 156 7.90 4.93 14.87
C TRP A 156 8.57 4.64 16.21
N ASN A 157 8.19 5.35 17.26
CA ASN A 157 8.65 5.06 18.61
C ASN A 157 7.48 4.65 19.52
N PRO A 158 7.38 3.39 19.97
CA PRO A 158 6.28 2.91 20.81
C PRO A 158 6.32 3.49 22.24
N PHE A 159 7.40 4.17 22.61
CA PHE A 159 7.51 4.83 23.92
C PHE A 159 6.90 6.23 23.95
N ASP A 160 6.87 6.92 22.80
CA ASP A 160 6.34 8.28 22.67
C ASP A 160 5.03 8.30 21.85
N GLN A 161 4.79 7.26 21.05
CA GLN A 161 3.65 7.11 20.16
C GLN A 161 2.92 5.80 20.45
N THR A 162 1.76 5.61 19.80
CA THR A 162 0.94 4.43 19.98
C THR A 162 1.63 3.14 19.52
N LEU A 163 1.24 2.03 20.11
CA LEU A 163 1.67 0.68 19.73
C LEU A 163 1.03 0.17 18.44
N GLN A 164 0.02 0.86 17.94
CA GLN A 164 -0.67 0.50 16.72
C GLN A 164 -0.67 1.65 15.72
N ARG A 165 -0.21 1.37 14.51
CA ARG A 165 -0.25 2.27 13.37
C ARG A 165 -1.38 1.85 12.43
N SER A 166 -2.18 2.82 11.99
CA SER A 166 -3.28 2.59 11.04
C SER A 166 -2.93 3.19 9.70
N ILE A 167 -3.20 2.42 8.64
CA ILE A 167 -3.08 2.88 7.26
C ILE A 167 -4.47 2.91 6.64
N TYR A 168 -4.80 4.06 6.08
CA TYR A 168 -6.00 4.30 5.29
C TYR A 168 -5.57 4.57 3.87
N VAL A 169 -6.26 3.96 2.91
CA VAL A 169 -6.01 4.21 1.49
C VAL A 169 -7.26 4.83 0.91
N SER A 170 -7.17 6.04 0.40
CA SER A 170 -8.21 6.67 -0.41
C SER A 170 -7.75 6.82 -1.86
N VAL A 171 -8.72 6.94 -2.76
CA VAL A 171 -8.50 7.19 -4.20
C VAL A 171 -9.23 8.46 -4.55
N LEU A 172 -8.54 9.33 -5.29
CA LEU A 172 -9.13 10.55 -5.79
C LEU A 172 -10.17 10.19 -6.88
N GLY A 173 -11.42 10.57 -6.67
CA GLY A 173 -12.58 10.28 -7.52
C GLY A 173 -13.74 11.23 -7.25
N THR A 174 -14.61 11.48 -8.22
CA THR A 174 -15.62 12.57 -8.12
C THR A 174 -16.71 12.35 -7.05
N ASN A 175 -16.98 13.44 -6.31
CA ASN A 175 -18.16 13.73 -5.48
C ASN A 175 -18.63 12.60 -4.55
N ALA A 176 -17.80 12.23 -3.58
CA ALA A 176 -18.20 11.39 -2.47
C ALA A 176 -17.94 12.13 -1.15
N LYS A 177 -19.00 12.69 -0.55
CA LYS A 177 -18.96 13.14 0.85
C LYS A 177 -18.78 11.94 1.76
N ASN A 178 -17.59 11.79 2.35
CA ASN A 178 -17.36 10.84 3.43
C ASN A 178 -16.44 11.46 4.49
N VAL A 179 -16.98 12.38 5.30
CA VAL A 179 -16.33 12.73 6.57
C VAL A 179 -16.55 11.54 7.51
N ASN A 180 -15.53 10.69 7.63
CA ASN A 180 -15.55 9.58 8.57
C ASN A 180 -14.78 9.98 9.82
N GLU A 181 -15.47 10.51 10.82
CA GLU A 181 -14.92 10.55 12.17
C GLU A 181 -14.83 9.10 12.69
N LYS A 182 -13.61 8.59 12.83
CA LYS A 182 -13.38 7.27 13.43
C LYS A 182 -12.79 7.44 14.81
N ARG A 183 -13.56 7.04 15.83
CA ARG A 183 -13.04 6.86 17.18
C ARG A 183 -12.19 5.58 17.19
N LYS A 184 -10.98 5.66 17.72
CA LYS A 184 -10.08 4.52 17.81
C LYS A 184 -9.49 4.42 19.21
N ASP A 185 -9.61 3.24 19.81
CA ASP A 185 -8.92 2.94 21.05
C ASP A 185 -7.46 2.63 20.73
N GLU A 186 -6.54 3.42 21.29
CA GLU A 186 -5.12 3.26 21.02
C GLU A 186 -4.39 2.85 22.30
N SER A 187 -3.39 1.99 22.14
CA SER A 187 -2.59 1.49 23.25
C SER A 187 -1.22 2.13 23.22
N TYR A 188 -0.71 2.50 24.38
CA TYR A 188 0.56 3.17 24.58
C TYR A 188 1.42 2.39 25.56
N MET A 189 2.76 2.50 25.48
CA MET A 189 3.62 1.95 26.53
C MET A 189 3.52 2.76 27.83
N THR A 190 3.66 2.11 28.98
CA THR A 190 3.51 2.70 30.33
C THR A 190 4.42 3.87 30.68
N ARG A 191 5.43 4.22 29.86
CA ARG A 191 6.22 5.45 30.04
C ARG A 191 5.35 6.73 30.05
N LEU A 192 4.14 6.67 29.51
CA LEU A 192 3.19 7.79 29.44
C LEU A 192 2.36 8.04 30.70
N LYS A 193 2.60 7.34 31.83
CA LYS A 193 2.17 7.90 33.12
C LYS A 193 2.99 9.16 33.36
N ALA A 194 2.38 10.32 33.18
CA ALA A 194 2.93 11.61 33.60
C ALA A 194 3.51 11.46 35.02
N GLY A 195 4.84 11.46 35.14
CA GLY A 195 5.56 11.39 36.41
C GLY A 195 6.10 10.03 36.87
N VAL A 196 6.10 8.96 36.08
CA VAL A 196 6.75 7.70 36.49
C VAL A 196 8.07 7.49 35.75
N GLU A 197 9.18 7.70 36.47
CA GLU A 197 10.53 7.27 36.07
C GLU A 197 10.62 5.73 36.09
N GLY A 198 10.06 5.09 35.06
CA GLY A 198 10.03 3.65 34.89
C GLY A 198 10.95 3.18 33.76
N SER A 199 11.90 2.31 34.08
CA SER A 199 12.69 1.56 33.10
C SER A 199 11.88 0.37 32.56
N VAL A 200 11.26 0.51 31.40
CA VAL A 200 10.57 -0.61 30.71
C VAL A 200 11.62 -1.52 30.06
N THR A 201 11.69 -2.77 30.53
CA THR A 201 12.55 -3.81 29.95
C THR A 201 11.72 -4.75 29.10
N ILE A 202 12.05 -4.85 27.80
CA ILE A 202 11.37 -5.72 26.82
C ILE A 202 11.99 -7.12 26.90
N PRO A 203 11.24 -8.17 27.29
CA PRO A 203 11.75 -9.53 27.27
C PRO A 203 11.93 -9.99 25.82
N ILE A 204 13.07 -10.64 25.55
CA ILE A 204 13.35 -11.28 24.26
C ILE A 204 13.51 -12.77 24.56
N SER A 205 12.69 -13.61 23.91
CA SER A 205 12.87 -15.06 23.98
C SER A 205 13.79 -15.53 22.87
N LYS A 206 14.61 -16.54 23.18
CA LYS A 206 15.25 -17.35 22.14
C LYS A 206 14.24 -18.38 21.69
N ASP A 207 13.64 -18.17 20.53
CA ASP A 207 12.90 -19.27 19.89
C ASP A 207 13.92 -20.28 19.36
N GLY A 208 13.58 -21.56 19.48
CA GLY A 208 14.48 -22.72 19.41
C GLY A 208 15.26 -22.96 18.10
N LYS A 209 15.43 -21.95 17.25
CA LYS A 209 16.25 -21.96 16.03
C LYS A 209 17.03 -20.66 15.81
N GLY A 210 17.55 -20.06 16.88
CA GLY A 210 18.71 -19.15 16.80
C GLY A 210 18.44 -17.68 16.49
N ASN A 211 17.19 -17.26 16.29
CA ASN A 211 16.85 -15.84 16.16
C ASN A 211 16.20 -15.32 17.45
N PRO A 212 16.73 -14.27 18.10
CA PRO A 212 16.02 -13.51 19.11
C PRO A 212 14.77 -12.87 18.48
N SER A 213 13.62 -13.28 18.96
CA SER A 213 12.33 -12.68 18.66
C SER A 213 11.88 -11.87 19.87
N ILE A 214 11.29 -10.70 19.63
CA ILE A 214 10.57 -9.97 20.68
C ILE A 214 9.22 -10.65 20.84
N ASN A 215 9.18 -11.74 21.61
CA ASN A 215 7.94 -12.37 22.02
C ASN A 215 7.49 -11.74 23.33
N LEU A 216 6.61 -10.75 23.20
CA LEU A 216 5.92 -10.17 24.35
C LEU A 216 4.83 -11.14 24.77
N SER A 217 4.92 -11.70 25.98
CA SER A 217 3.77 -12.41 26.53
C SER A 217 2.61 -11.43 26.71
N SER A 218 1.39 -11.94 26.56
CA SER A 218 0.17 -11.14 26.79
C SER A 218 0.14 -10.51 28.18
N ASP A 219 0.76 -11.14 29.18
CA ASP A 219 0.86 -10.62 30.54
C ASP A 219 1.87 -9.47 30.64
N TRP A 220 3.01 -9.56 29.94
CA TRP A 220 3.97 -8.44 29.90
C TRP A 220 3.34 -7.22 29.22
N GLU A 221 2.61 -7.43 28.13
CA GLU A 221 1.97 -6.35 27.38
C GLU A 221 0.90 -5.67 28.23
N LYS A 222 0.04 -6.43 28.92
CA LYS A 222 -0.94 -5.86 29.86
C LYS A 222 -0.31 -5.05 30.99
N GLN A 223 0.84 -5.48 31.51
CA GLN A 223 1.53 -4.78 32.61
C GLN A 223 2.25 -3.50 32.15
N ASN A 224 2.64 -3.42 30.87
CA ASN A 224 3.46 -2.34 30.34
C ASN A 224 2.77 -1.50 29.27
N THR A 225 1.45 -1.60 29.17
CA THR A 225 0.64 -0.79 28.24
C THR A 225 -0.52 -0.11 28.95
N VAL A 226 -0.86 1.09 28.48
CA VAL A 226 -2.03 1.86 28.89
C VAL A 226 -2.89 2.08 27.66
N GLN A 227 -4.17 1.74 27.75
CA GLN A 227 -5.13 2.06 26.72
C GLN A 227 -5.64 3.49 26.93
N LEU A 228 -5.52 4.32 25.91
CA LEU A 228 -6.08 5.66 25.85
C LEU A 228 -6.98 5.73 24.62
N THR A 229 -8.24 6.10 24.84
CA THR A 229 -9.16 6.33 23.72
C THR A 229 -8.90 7.72 23.14
N GLU A 230 -8.33 7.77 21.94
CA GLU A 230 -8.16 9.01 21.21
C GLU A 230 -9.16 9.11 20.05
N ARG A 231 -9.60 10.34 19.77
CA ARG A 231 -10.41 10.63 18.59
C ARG A 231 -9.47 11.13 17.52
N VAL A 232 -9.34 10.36 16.44
CA VAL A 232 -8.61 10.80 15.27
C VAL A 232 -9.62 11.15 14.17
N GLN A 233 -9.66 12.43 13.82
CA GLN A 233 -10.47 12.89 12.70
C GLN A 233 -9.70 12.65 11.40
N ILE A 234 -10.30 11.86 10.51
CA ILE A 234 -9.75 11.59 9.18
C ILE A 234 -10.58 12.37 8.18
N ASP A 235 -10.09 13.57 7.86
CA ASP A 235 -10.66 14.34 6.75
C ASP A 235 -10.24 13.68 5.44
N VAL A 236 -11.22 13.08 4.77
CA VAL A 236 -11.14 12.62 3.38
C VAL A 236 -11.81 13.71 2.56
N ALA A 237 -11.10 14.24 1.56
CA ALA A 237 -11.63 15.32 0.73
C ALA A 237 -12.91 14.89 -0.01
N ASP A 238 -13.78 15.84 -0.35
CA ASP A 238 -15.09 15.58 -0.99
C ASP A 238 -14.99 14.86 -2.35
N ASN A 239 -13.79 14.80 -2.92
CA ASN A 239 -13.43 14.11 -4.15
C ASN A 239 -12.54 12.88 -3.89
N GLU A 240 -12.70 12.20 -2.76
CA GLU A 240 -11.96 10.98 -2.46
C GLU A 240 -12.88 9.84 -2.00
N ILE A 241 -12.55 8.64 -2.45
CA ILE A 241 -13.21 7.38 -2.09
C ILE A 241 -12.29 6.63 -1.12
N LEU A 242 -12.71 6.45 0.13
CA LEU A 242 -11.97 5.63 1.08
C LEU A 242 -12.07 4.16 0.70
N THR A 243 -10.93 3.52 0.41
CA THR A 243 -10.86 2.12 -0.03
C THR A 243 -10.83 1.08 1.08
N GLY A 244 -10.68 1.56 2.32
CA GLY A 244 -10.58 0.73 3.52
C GLY A 244 -9.34 1.07 4.32
N ASN A 245 -9.17 0.32 5.41
CA ASN A 245 -8.08 0.56 6.35
C ASN A 245 -7.67 -0.73 7.05
N ARG A 246 -6.41 -0.78 7.47
CA ARG A 246 -5.88 -1.84 8.33
C ARG A 246 -4.84 -1.24 9.26
N SER A 247 -4.71 -1.85 10.41
CA SER A 247 -3.78 -1.42 11.44
C SER A 247 -2.85 -2.56 11.79
N TYR A 248 -1.59 -2.26 12.07
CA TYR A 248 -0.60 -3.25 12.49
C TYR A 248 0.09 -2.78 13.78
N HIS A 249 0.64 -3.75 14.51
CA HIS A 249 1.23 -3.54 15.81
C HIS A 249 2.75 -3.38 15.72
N PHE A 250 3.35 -2.63 16.63
CA PHE A 250 4.80 -2.38 16.63
C PHE A 250 5.60 -3.67 16.71
N PHE A 251 5.08 -4.61 17.49
CA PHE A 251 5.69 -5.92 17.71
C PHE A 251 5.07 -7.02 16.83
N SER A 252 4.40 -6.65 15.73
CA SER A 252 3.92 -7.63 14.76
C SER A 252 5.10 -8.41 14.14
N PRO A 253 4.88 -9.68 13.73
CA PRO A 253 5.91 -10.48 13.06
C PRO A 253 6.48 -9.77 11.83
N SER A 254 7.75 -10.06 11.53
CA SER A 254 8.40 -9.53 10.34
C SER A 254 7.63 -9.94 9.07
N PRO A 255 7.54 -9.07 8.05
CA PRO A 255 7.02 -9.43 6.73
C PRO A 255 7.89 -10.47 6.01
N ILE A 256 9.10 -10.77 6.50
CA ILE A 256 9.99 -11.79 5.95
C ILE A 256 9.62 -13.13 6.59
N GLU A 257 8.95 -14.00 5.84
CA GLU A 257 8.58 -15.35 6.31
C GLU A 257 9.80 -16.25 6.44
N ARG A 258 10.64 -16.26 5.41
CA ARG A 258 11.83 -17.10 5.34
C ARG A 258 12.83 -16.60 4.31
N ILE A 259 14.07 -17.05 4.47
CA ILE A 259 15.18 -16.80 3.55
C ILE A 259 15.70 -18.16 3.08
N GLU A 260 15.75 -18.37 1.77
CA GLU A 260 16.34 -19.57 1.16
C GLU A 260 17.43 -19.14 0.19
N GLY A 261 18.69 -19.45 0.54
CA GLY A 261 19.85 -19.02 -0.24
C GLY A 261 19.89 -17.49 -0.38
N ASN A 262 19.75 -17.00 -1.63
CA ASN A 262 19.77 -15.58 -1.96
C ASN A 262 18.38 -14.94 -2.14
N LYS A 263 17.30 -15.66 -1.79
CA LYS A 263 15.90 -15.21 -1.94
C LYS A 263 15.24 -15.01 -0.58
N ALA A 264 14.50 -13.91 -0.44
CA ALA A 264 13.62 -13.64 0.69
C ALA A 264 12.16 -13.83 0.26
N TYR A 265 11.39 -14.56 1.06
CA TYR A 265 9.96 -14.75 0.87
C TYR A 265 9.22 -13.78 1.78
N LEU A 266 8.39 -12.94 1.16
CA LEU A 266 7.74 -11.82 1.81
C LEU A 266 6.23 -11.99 1.82
N THR A 267 5.60 -11.71 2.96
CA THR A 267 4.14 -11.62 3.10
C THR A 267 3.63 -10.28 2.62
N THR A 268 2.33 -10.28 2.31
CA THR A 268 1.56 -9.07 2.07
C THR A 268 0.31 -9.09 2.90
N GLU A 269 -0.14 -7.91 3.30
CA GLU A 269 -1.42 -7.73 3.97
C GLU A 269 -2.31 -6.75 3.18
N LEU A 270 -3.62 -6.91 3.31
CA LEU A 270 -4.59 -6.05 2.64
C LEU A 270 -4.75 -4.72 3.41
N PHE A 271 -4.35 -3.61 2.78
CA PHE A 271 -4.55 -2.24 3.24
C PHE A 271 -5.44 -1.50 2.25
N GLY A 272 -6.73 -1.38 2.58
CA GLY A 272 -7.74 -0.82 1.67
C GLY A 272 -7.87 -1.68 0.41
N CYS A 273 -7.63 -1.08 -0.76
CA CYS A 273 -7.67 -1.79 -2.03
C CYS A 273 -6.37 -2.52 -2.43
N PHE A 274 -5.27 -2.30 -1.71
CA PHE A 274 -3.96 -2.87 -2.04
C PHE A 274 -3.57 -4.00 -1.10
N ASP A 275 -3.00 -5.07 -1.66
CA ASP A 275 -2.14 -5.97 -0.89
C ASP A 275 -0.73 -5.35 -0.86
N MET A 276 -0.26 -4.92 0.31
CA MET A 276 1.04 -4.26 0.49
C MET A 276 2.02 -5.14 1.25
N CYS A 277 3.29 -5.07 0.88
CA CYS A 277 4.42 -5.55 1.66
C CYS A 277 5.12 -4.34 2.29
N ILE A 278 5.04 -4.22 3.61
CA ILE A 278 5.67 -3.13 4.35
C ILE A 278 6.88 -3.71 5.06
N ILE A 279 8.07 -3.21 4.76
CA ILE A 279 9.32 -3.70 5.34
C ILE A 279 10.04 -2.58 6.12
N PRO A 280 10.73 -2.90 7.22
CA PRO A 280 11.60 -1.92 7.87
C PRO A 280 12.86 -1.72 7.03
N VAL A 281 13.22 -0.48 6.73
CA VAL A 281 14.38 -0.11 5.92
C VAL A 281 15.24 0.91 6.67
N LYS A 282 16.56 0.67 6.69
CA LYS A 282 17.53 1.65 7.17
C LYS A 282 17.87 2.64 6.07
N ARG A 283 17.97 3.93 6.43
CA ARG A 283 18.21 5.07 5.52
C ARG A 283 19.37 4.88 4.52
N SER A 284 20.37 4.06 4.85
CA SER A 284 21.55 3.77 4.02
C SER A 284 21.30 2.86 2.81
N LEU A 285 20.11 2.24 2.68
CA LEU A 285 19.83 1.23 1.65
C LEU A 285 19.22 1.79 0.35
N THR A 286 19.09 3.10 0.20
CA THR A 286 18.39 3.73 -0.94
C THR A 286 19.19 4.85 -1.62
N ASN A 287 20.48 4.62 -1.88
CA ASN A 287 21.21 5.40 -2.89
C ASN A 287 21.45 4.52 -4.11
N ARG A 288 20.52 4.59 -5.06
CA ARG A 288 20.83 4.57 -6.49
C ARG A 288 20.07 5.71 -7.14
#